data_AF-A0A9E0CIG9-F1
#
_entry.id   AF-A0A9E0CIG9-F1
#
_cell.length_a   1.000
_cell.length_b   1.000
_cell.length_c   1.000
_cell.angle_alpha   90.00
_cell.angle_beta   90.00
_cell.angle_gamma   90.00
#
_symmetry.space_group_name_H-M   'P 1'
#
loop_
_entity.id
_entity.type
_entity.pdbx_description
1 polymer ?
#
loop_
_entity_poly.entity_id
_entity_poly.type
_entity_poly.pdbx_seq_one_letter_code
_entity_poly.pdbx_strand_id
1 'polypeptide(L)'
;MVWSLATNYGSFTRPHNSSLCYNIGYSESEVSTYTPQNSHYKQSVNYETELKKFAREIANAALIEDVTYTISPFIHVPFPQQNSSYLATQQKSNTTSQYTKIVSIGDNKLTVSFHNPADVLPSGMYPRRFFSFLCKSVISTRKKNKIIKLPRSKSQFHKEILKINYACCKKETDAINAQLKALANCNLTIDYSNPNDASRMPYTAIQFFAGDCSFLHDDNQEWKTEITLSDEMFELIKNNSVPISEHAVNTFTSARKLDVYNYFSYQNYNLYQKSLNHVYDVDVLKYLFGGAIEQTSHFRRVFKKILTDLKDISTLDIAKKGRYYYALTSNSESLLKKKERRKTNKIIETKLNITEDFKDKLEKETKSTSLNVESACLYVAKRIQRWVENGGKPVENQHAYLRDVLNNPSWFYKEKQSIIKLTHQLQFKEYDELPKPARKKGFDELVHRIKLTRINSVPIELQPVLEQLKTPGRDIIKNMPNFKYICYLFWAWNFGKRLDVGDDCKGEQLLLDLFKHLG
;
A
#
# COMPACT_ATOMS: atom_id res chain seq x y z
N MET A 1 1.32 81.83 18.40
CA MET A 1 2.35 82.52 17.60
C MET A 1 2.47 81.76 16.29
N VAL A 2 1.70 82.20 15.27
CA VAL A 2 2.20 82.68 13.95
C VAL A 2 2.64 81.50 13.05
N TRP A 3 1.73 80.93 12.24
CA TRP A 3 1.44 81.23 10.80
C TRP A 3 2.47 80.55 9.85
N SER A 4 2.19 80.01 8.66
CA SER A 4 1.13 80.23 7.63
C SER A 4 1.08 79.04 6.65
N LEU A 5 -0.09 78.57 6.19
CA LEU A 5 -0.75 78.78 4.86
C LEU A 5 -0.06 78.07 3.66
N ALA A 6 -0.74 77.42 2.71
CA ALA A 6 -1.99 77.77 2.01
C ALA A 6 -2.62 76.52 1.29
N THR A 7 -3.94 76.23 1.42
CA THR A 7 -5.07 76.42 0.46
C THR A 7 -4.93 75.76 -0.93
N ASN A 8 -5.94 75.28 -1.67
CA ASN A 8 -7.39 74.96 -1.64
C ASN A 8 -7.62 74.28 -3.03
N TYR A 9 -8.52 73.32 -3.28
CA TYR A 9 -9.96 73.48 -3.57
C TYR A 9 -10.51 72.08 -3.94
N GLY A 10 -11.76 71.79 -3.56
CA GLY A 10 -12.41 70.50 -3.76
C GLY A 10 -13.08 70.27 -5.12
N SER A 11 -13.57 69.04 -5.31
CA SER A 11 -14.89 68.77 -5.90
C SER A 11 -15.30 67.32 -5.64
N PHE A 12 -16.55 67.19 -5.18
CA PHE A 12 -17.33 65.96 -5.06
C PHE A 12 -17.58 65.34 -6.43
N THR A 13 -17.47 64.01 -6.56
CA THR A 13 -18.43 63.16 -7.31
C THR A 13 -18.33 61.70 -6.84
N ARG A 14 -19.50 61.05 -6.79
CA ARG A 14 -19.77 59.69 -6.31
C ARG A 14 -19.46 58.62 -7.39
N PRO A 15 -19.48 57.31 -7.06
CA PRO A 15 -18.69 56.28 -7.73
C PRO A 15 -19.40 55.65 -8.94
N HIS A 16 -18.60 55.23 -9.91
CA HIS A 16 -19.05 54.31 -10.96
C HIS A 16 -18.78 52.85 -10.56
N ASN A 17 -19.89 52.11 -10.47
CA ASN A 17 -19.96 50.67 -10.62
C ASN A 17 -19.37 50.25 -11.98
N SER A 18 -18.52 49.21 -11.98
CA SER A 18 -18.35 48.33 -13.13
C SER A 18 -18.19 46.89 -12.66
N SER A 19 -19.33 46.24 -12.57
CA SER A 19 -19.52 44.79 -12.65
C SER A 19 -19.04 44.28 -14.02
N LEU A 20 -18.11 43.32 -14.03
CA LEU A 20 -17.81 42.50 -15.21
C LEU A 20 -18.24 41.07 -14.93
N CYS A 21 -19.46 40.78 -15.38
CA CYS A 21 -20.00 39.44 -15.56
C CYS A 21 -19.50 38.89 -16.90
N TYR A 22 -18.97 37.67 -16.92
CA TYR A 22 -18.79 36.91 -18.15
C TYR A 22 -20.10 36.17 -18.46
N ASN A 23 -20.78 36.61 -19.53
CA ASN A 23 -21.87 35.88 -20.18
C ASN A 23 -21.29 35.03 -21.32
N ILE A 24 -21.64 33.74 -21.32
CA ILE A 24 -21.47 32.83 -22.46
C ILE A 24 -22.80 32.83 -23.19
N GLY A 25 -22.79 33.31 -24.44
CA GLY A 25 -23.96 33.30 -25.31
C GLY A 25 -24.21 31.91 -25.89
N TYR A 26 -25.46 31.49 -25.88
CA TYR A 26 -26.00 30.56 -26.85
C TYR A 26 -27.35 31.08 -27.34
N SER A 27 -27.49 31.04 -28.65
CA SER A 27 -28.58 31.54 -29.48
C SER A 27 -29.91 30.85 -29.23
N GLU A 28 -30.98 31.64 -29.07
CA GLU A 28 -32.36 31.20 -29.16
C GLU A 28 -32.81 31.12 -30.63
N SER A 29 -33.33 29.97 -31.03
CA SER A 29 -34.23 29.85 -32.17
C SER A 29 -35.55 29.25 -31.66
N GLU A 30 -36.63 29.94 -32.02
CA GLU A 30 -38.02 29.69 -31.62
C GLU A 30 -38.52 28.30 -32.06
N VAL A 31 -39.22 27.59 -31.17
CA VAL A 31 -40.26 26.62 -31.57
C VAL A 31 -41.42 26.61 -30.56
N SER A 32 -42.54 27.18 -31.01
CA SER A 32 -43.92 26.69 -30.88
C SER A 32 -44.31 25.87 -29.63
N THR A 33 -45.18 26.47 -28.83
CA THR A 33 -46.04 25.85 -27.81
C THR A 33 -46.87 24.67 -28.35
N TYR A 34 -46.68 23.47 -27.81
CA TYR A 34 -47.73 22.45 -27.66
C TYR A 34 -47.39 21.54 -26.48
N THR A 35 -48.18 21.65 -25.40
CA THR A 35 -48.20 20.69 -24.29
C THR A 35 -48.72 19.33 -24.76
N PRO A 36 -48.13 18.25 -24.25
CA PRO A 36 -48.96 17.24 -23.62
C PRO A 36 -48.44 16.88 -22.22
N GLN A 37 -49.40 16.71 -21.31
CA GLN A 37 -49.23 16.16 -19.97
C GLN A 37 -48.30 14.94 -20.00
N ASN A 38 -47.25 14.93 -19.17
CA ASN A 38 -46.46 13.72 -18.96
C ASN A 38 -45.98 13.59 -17.52
N SER A 39 -46.41 12.51 -16.89
CA SER A 39 -46.16 12.03 -15.53
C SER A 39 -44.69 11.63 -15.25
N HIS A 40 -43.72 12.18 -15.96
CA HIS A 40 -42.29 11.81 -15.83
C HIS A 40 -41.53 12.60 -14.76
N TYR A 41 -42.13 13.59 -14.11
CA TYR A 41 -41.44 14.43 -13.12
C TYR A 41 -41.16 13.75 -11.77
N LYS A 42 -41.72 12.56 -11.49
CA LYS A 42 -41.43 11.81 -10.24
C LYS A 42 -40.31 10.77 -10.37
N GLN A 43 -39.91 10.38 -11.58
CA GLN A 43 -38.80 9.42 -11.78
C GLN A 43 -37.42 10.09 -11.81
N SER A 44 -37.31 11.32 -12.32
CA SER A 44 -36.05 12.07 -12.38
C SER A 44 -35.53 12.50 -11.00
N VAL A 45 -36.42 12.89 -10.09
CA VAL A 45 -36.07 13.30 -8.71
C VAL A 45 -35.53 12.10 -7.90
N ASN A 46 -36.05 10.90 -8.14
CA ASN A 46 -35.59 9.70 -7.45
C ASN A 46 -34.22 9.24 -7.96
N TYR A 47 -33.96 9.34 -9.26
CA TYR A 47 -32.66 8.97 -9.84
C TYR A 47 -31.54 9.92 -9.39
N GLU A 48 -31.80 11.22 -9.33
CA GLU A 48 -30.81 12.19 -8.85
C GLU A 48 -30.51 12.02 -7.35
N THR A 49 -31.52 11.61 -6.57
CA THR A 49 -31.37 11.32 -5.14
C THR A 49 -30.59 10.03 -4.88
N GLU A 50 -30.86 8.97 -5.65
CA GLU A 50 -30.11 7.70 -5.60
C GLU A 50 -28.66 7.87 -6.06
N LEU A 51 -28.40 8.64 -7.13
CA LEU A 51 -27.04 8.96 -7.56
C LEU A 51 -26.26 9.76 -6.51
N LYS A 52 -26.89 10.75 -5.88
CA LYS A 52 -26.28 11.52 -4.78
C LYS A 52 -25.99 10.64 -3.57
N LYS A 53 -26.89 9.71 -3.25
CA LYS A 53 -26.69 8.73 -2.17
C LYS A 53 -25.53 7.78 -2.48
N PHE A 54 -25.48 7.22 -3.68
CA PHE A 54 -24.39 6.35 -4.13
C PHE A 54 -23.03 7.07 -4.15
N ALA A 55 -22.99 8.30 -4.68
CA ALA A 55 -21.77 9.11 -4.67
C ALA A 55 -21.28 9.41 -3.24
N ARG A 56 -22.21 9.66 -2.32
CA ARG A 56 -21.91 9.87 -0.90
C ARG A 56 -21.39 8.60 -0.23
N GLU A 57 -21.95 7.44 -0.54
CA GLU A 57 -21.47 6.14 -0.05
C GLU A 57 -20.04 5.86 -0.52
N ILE A 58 -19.73 6.13 -1.80
CA ILE A 58 -18.37 5.99 -2.36
C ILE A 58 -17.39 6.94 -1.67
N ALA A 59 -17.75 8.23 -1.54
CA ALA A 59 -16.90 9.23 -0.91
C ALA A 59 -16.61 8.88 0.56
N ASN A 60 -17.64 8.40 1.28
CA ASN A 60 -17.51 7.97 2.66
C ASN A 60 -16.61 6.72 2.79
N ALA A 61 -16.83 5.71 1.94
CA ALA A 61 -15.98 4.52 1.91
C ALA A 61 -14.50 4.90 1.71
N ALA A 62 -14.22 5.80 0.78
CA ALA A 62 -12.86 6.30 0.53
C ALA A 62 -12.24 6.98 1.77
N LEU A 63 -13.03 7.70 2.58
CA LEU A 63 -12.55 8.35 3.80
C LEU A 63 -12.19 7.38 4.93
N ILE A 64 -12.79 6.19 4.98
CA ILE A 64 -12.55 5.23 6.07
C ILE A 64 -11.68 4.04 5.68
N GLU A 65 -11.55 3.70 4.40
CA GLU A 65 -10.87 2.47 3.95
C GLU A 65 -9.34 2.56 3.88
N ASP A 66 -8.79 3.76 3.67
CA ASP A 66 -7.36 3.96 3.56
C ASP A 66 -6.83 4.80 4.73
N VAL A 67 -5.82 4.26 5.40
CA VAL A 67 -5.20 4.87 6.56
C VAL A 67 -3.78 5.30 6.27
N THR A 68 -3.50 6.53 6.66
CA THR A 68 -2.14 7.04 6.88
C THR A 68 -1.99 7.32 8.37
N TYR A 69 -0.90 7.97 8.78
CA TYR A 69 -0.59 8.20 10.18
C TYR A 69 -0.22 9.66 10.45
N THR A 70 -0.40 10.05 11.70
CA THR A 70 0.19 11.23 12.34
C THR A 70 0.53 10.84 13.78
N ILE A 71 1.08 11.74 14.60
CA ILE A 71 1.28 11.48 16.03
C ILE A 71 0.10 11.98 16.86
N SER A 72 -0.22 11.28 17.95
CA SER A 72 -1.33 11.63 18.85
C SER A 72 -1.31 13.11 19.29
N PRO A 73 -0.17 13.72 19.69
CA PRO A 73 -0.12 15.14 20.02
C PRO A 73 -0.66 16.05 18.92
N PHE A 74 -0.43 15.71 17.65
CA PHE A 74 -0.85 16.52 16.51
C PHE A 74 -2.34 16.37 16.16
N ILE A 75 -3.04 15.40 16.76
CA ILE A 75 -4.52 15.38 16.70
C ILE A 75 -5.09 16.53 17.53
N HIS A 76 -4.48 16.82 18.68
CA HIS A 76 -4.98 17.82 19.61
C HIS A 76 -4.38 19.21 19.36
N VAL A 77 -3.08 19.26 19.05
CA VAL A 77 -2.34 20.48 18.71
C VAL A 77 -1.58 20.23 17.39
N PRO A 78 -2.24 20.38 16.24
CA PRO A 78 -1.58 20.31 14.95
C PRO A 78 -0.66 21.52 14.74
N PHE A 79 0.08 21.52 13.62
CA PHE A 79 0.76 22.71 13.12
C PHE A 79 -0.16 23.94 13.11
N PRO A 80 0.35 25.17 13.25
CA PRO A 80 -0.45 26.37 13.06
C PRO A 80 -1.27 26.36 11.75
N GLN A 81 -2.46 26.97 11.79
CA GLN A 81 -3.29 27.13 10.58
C GLN A 81 -2.69 28.17 9.63
N GLN A 82 -2.11 29.22 10.20
CA GLN A 82 -1.46 30.35 9.54
C GLN A 82 -0.31 30.83 10.42
N ASN A 83 0.62 31.60 9.85
CA ASN A 83 1.79 32.12 10.57
C ASN A 83 1.41 33.08 11.73
N SER A 84 0.25 33.74 11.67
CA SER A 84 -0.32 34.55 12.75
C SER A 84 -1.54 33.83 13.36
N SER A 85 -1.49 33.49 14.65
CA SER A 85 -2.59 32.86 15.39
C SER A 85 -2.80 33.59 16.71
N TYR A 86 -3.95 34.24 16.88
CA TYR A 86 -4.29 35.08 18.05
C TYR A 86 -4.57 34.26 19.33
N LEU A 87 -4.88 32.97 19.21
CA LEU A 87 -5.20 32.07 20.36
C LEU A 87 -3.98 31.41 21.00
N ALA A 88 -2.80 31.63 20.44
CA ALA A 88 -1.55 31.11 20.97
C ALA A 88 -0.69 32.30 21.41
N THR A 89 0.12 32.10 22.45
CA THR A 89 1.08 33.12 22.88
C THR A 89 2.15 33.26 21.79
N GLN A 90 1.92 34.16 20.83
CA GLN A 90 2.94 34.57 19.87
C GLN A 90 3.84 35.59 20.53
N GLN A 91 4.98 35.15 21.07
CA GLN A 91 6.05 36.07 21.40
C GLN A 91 6.90 36.26 20.15
N LYS A 92 6.63 37.34 19.40
CA LYS A 92 7.61 37.89 18.47
C LYS A 92 8.64 38.66 19.28
N SER A 93 9.72 38.00 19.70
CA SER A 93 10.98 38.70 19.93
C SER A 93 11.61 38.95 18.56
N ASN A 94 12.41 40.00 18.41
CA ASN A 94 12.91 40.50 17.11
C ASN A 94 13.70 39.50 16.23
N THR A 95 13.84 38.22 16.61
CA THR A 95 14.61 37.21 15.89
C THR A 95 14.03 35.78 15.91
N THR A 96 12.91 35.49 16.60
CA THR A 96 12.40 34.10 16.70
C THR A 96 10.87 34.02 16.72
N SER A 97 10.32 33.09 15.94
CA SER A 97 8.88 32.81 15.88
C SER A 97 8.54 31.57 16.72
N GLN A 98 7.62 31.71 17.68
CA GLN A 98 7.16 30.63 18.56
C GLN A 98 5.63 30.53 18.57
N TYR A 99 5.13 29.30 18.57
CA TYR A 99 3.72 28.99 18.80
C TYR A 99 3.60 27.91 19.86
N THR A 100 2.87 28.19 20.93
CA THR A 100 2.62 27.24 22.01
C THR A 100 1.13 27.13 22.25
N LYS A 101 0.63 25.90 22.43
CA LYS A 101 -0.77 25.66 22.77
C LYS A 101 -0.90 24.57 23.83
N ILE A 102 -1.79 24.81 24.77
CA ILE A 102 -2.04 23.94 25.92
C ILE A 102 -3.48 23.47 25.86
N VAL A 103 -3.70 22.16 25.80
CA VAL A 103 -5.04 21.56 25.71
C VAL A 103 -5.24 20.60 26.86
N SER A 104 -6.47 20.55 27.39
CA SER A 104 -6.85 19.58 28.42
C SER A 104 -7.39 18.31 27.76
N ILE A 105 -6.92 17.15 28.21
CA ILE A 105 -7.32 15.82 27.75
C ILE A 105 -7.73 15.03 29.01
N GLY A 106 -9.03 15.09 29.35
CA GLY A 106 -9.49 14.68 30.67
C GLY A 106 -8.84 15.57 31.75
N ASP A 107 -8.31 14.95 32.79
CA ASP A 107 -7.62 15.65 33.88
C ASP A 107 -6.16 16.01 33.56
N ASN A 108 -5.64 15.56 32.40
CA ASN A 108 -4.27 15.82 31.98
C ASN A 108 -4.19 17.03 31.05
N LYS A 109 -3.03 17.66 31.00
CA LYS A 109 -2.70 18.73 30.05
C LYS A 109 -1.62 18.26 29.09
N LEU A 110 -1.79 18.61 27.83
CA LEU A 110 -0.80 18.47 26.76
C LEU A 110 -0.38 19.87 26.33
N THR A 111 0.91 20.15 26.38
CA THR A 111 1.53 21.36 25.84
C THR A 111 2.33 20.98 24.61
N VAL A 112 2.07 21.64 23.49
CA VAL A 112 2.88 21.49 22.27
C VAL A 112 3.36 22.85 21.81
N SER A 113 4.65 22.97 21.59
CA SER A 113 5.32 24.19 21.17
C SER A 113 6.14 23.95 19.91
N PHE A 114 5.96 24.83 18.94
CA PHE A 114 6.76 24.91 17.73
C PHE A 114 7.62 26.16 17.84
N HIS A 115 8.92 25.99 17.73
CA HIS A 115 9.90 27.07 17.72
C HIS A 115 10.63 27.05 16.38
N ASN A 116 10.75 28.20 15.74
CA ASN A 116 11.61 28.33 14.57
C ASN A 116 12.53 29.55 14.74
N PRO A 117 13.86 29.36 14.59
CA PRO A 117 14.80 30.47 14.55
C PRO A 117 14.59 31.38 13.33
N ALA A 118 13.96 30.89 12.26
CA ALA A 118 13.46 31.73 11.18
C ALA A 118 12.05 32.24 11.51
N ASP A 119 11.72 33.48 11.12
CA ASP A 119 10.44 34.18 11.43
C ASP A 119 9.16 33.53 10.83
N VAL A 120 9.22 32.28 10.39
CA VAL A 120 8.11 31.55 9.76
C VAL A 120 7.95 30.19 10.41
N LEU A 121 6.76 29.92 10.97
CA LEU A 121 6.42 28.60 11.50
C LEU A 121 5.84 27.70 10.39
N PRO A 122 6.05 26.38 10.46
CA PRO A 122 5.38 25.45 9.57
C PRO A 122 3.86 25.52 9.76
N SER A 123 3.12 25.87 8.72
CA SER A 123 1.68 26.06 8.74
C SER A 123 1.00 25.58 7.44
N GLY A 124 -0.33 25.46 7.48
CA GLY A 124 -1.12 25.03 6.31
C GLY A 124 -0.98 23.55 5.94
N MET A 125 -1.32 23.21 4.68
CA MET A 125 -1.47 21.81 4.24
C MET A 125 -0.15 21.08 3.99
N TYR A 126 0.89 21.77 3.51
CA TYR A 126 2.12 21.10 3.06
C TYR A 126 2.88 20.40 4.19
N PRO A 127 3.12 21.04 5.36
CA PRO A 127 3.76 20.35 6.47
C PRO A 127 2.94 19.16 6.99
N ARG A 128 1.61 19.26 6.98
CA ARG A 128 0.71 18.17 7.40
C ARG A 128 0.80 16.96 6.47
N ARG A 129 0.74 17.18 5.15
CA ARG A 129 0.86 16.11 4.15
C ARG A 129 2.23 15.45 4.20
N PHE A 130 3.29 16.26 4.27
CA PHE A 130 4.63 15.72 4.33
C PHE A 130 4.86 14.94 5.63
N PHE A 131 4.46 15.50 6.78
CA PHE A 131 4.57 14.80 8.06
C PHE A 131 3.77 13.49 8.10
N SER A 132 2.58 13.47 7.51
CA SER A 132 1.79 12.24 7.40
C SER A 132 2.48 11.17 6.55
N PHE A 133 3.11 11.58 5.44
CA PHE A 133 3.95 10.69 4.63
C PHE A 133 5.14 10.13 5.42
N LEU A 134 5.82 10.95 6.22
CA LEU A 134 6.93 10.51 7.08
C LEU A 134 6.45 9.45 8.08
N CYS A 135 5.34 9.72 8.78
CA CYS A 135 4.74 8.77 9.71
C CYS A 135 4.36 7.46 9.02
N LYS A 136 3.70 7.53 7.86
CA LYS A 136 3.33 6.33 7.08
C LYS A 136 4.55 5.52 6.67
N SER A 137 5.64 6.16 6.27
CA SER A 137 6.87 5.49 5.85
C SER A 137 7.53 4.71 6.99
N VAL A 138 7.56 5.30 8.19
CA VAL A 138 8.07 4.64 9.41
C VAL A 138 7.18 3.47 9.82
N ILE A 139 5.87 3.68 9.91
CA ILE A 139 4.92 2.69 10.47
C ILE A 139 4.62 1.53 9.51
N SER A 140 4.61 1.79 8.19
CA SER A 140 4.28 0.75 7.21
C SER A 140 5.41 -0.25 6.97
N THR A 141 6.65 0.13 7.28
CA THR A 141 7.86 -0.65 7.02
C THR A 141 8.15 -1.64 8.16
N ARG A 142 8.34 -2.94 7.84
CA ARG A 142 8.56 -4.00 8.85
C ARG A 142 9.76 -3.73 9.77
N LYS A 143 10.89 -3.28 9.21
CA LYS A 143 12.12 -3.03 9.97
C LYS A 143 12.15 -1.66 10.67
N LYS A 144 11.13 -0.80 10.48
CA LYS A 144 11.07 0.62 10.92
C LYS A 144 12.42 1.34 10.76
N ASN A 145 12.61 2.09 9.67
CA ASN A 145 13.87 2.79 9.41
C ASN A 145 13.72 4.30 9.62
N LYS A 146 14.76 4.95 10.14
CA LYS A 146 14.88 6.41 10.23
C LYS A 146 15.19 7.07 8.88
N ILE A 147 15.78 6.32 7.95
CA ILE A 147 16.01 6.75 6.57
C ILE A 147 14.75 6.48 5.76
N ILE A 148 14.14 7.54 5.24
CA ILE A 148 12.90 7.54 4.47
C ILE A 148 13.22 7.82 3.01
N LYS A 149 12.73 6.96 2.12
CA LYS A 149 12.85 7.13 0.68
C LYS A 149 11.88 8.18 0.19
N LEU A 150 12.40 9.14 -0.56
CA LEU A 150 11.66 10.17 -1.29
C LEU A 150 11.52 9.78 -2.77
N PRO A 151 10.58 10.40 -3.51
CA PRO A 151 10.47 10.23 -4.96
C PRO A 151 11.74 10.64 -5.71
N ARG A 152 11.86 10.22 -6.97
CA ARG A 152 13.10 10.38 -7.75
C ARG A 152 13.40 11.83 -8.14
N SER A 153 12.40 12.71 -8.09
CA SER A 153 12.55 14.13 -8.42
C SER A 153 11.65 15.02 -7.56
N LYS A 154 12.00 16.31 -7.46
CA LYS A 154 11.20 17.33 -6.76
C LYS A 154 9.79 17.47 -7.32
N SER A 155 9.62 17.35 -8.64
CA SER A 155 8.31 17.35 -9.30
C SER A 155 7.46 16.15 -8.87
N GLN A 156 8.04 14.95 -8.81
CA GLN A 156 7.35 13.77 -8.27
C GLN A 156 7.04 13.93 -6.78
N PHE A 157 7.92 14.55 -5.99
CA PHE A 157 7.65 14.88 -4.60
C PHE A 157 6.43 15.79 -4.42
N HIS A 158 6.32 16.87 -5.22
CA HIS A 158 5.13 17.74 -5.20
C HIS A 158 3.85 16.96 -5.55
N LYS A 159 3.91 16.11 -6.57
CA LYS A 159 2.75 15.32 -7.03
C LYS A 159 2.34 14.24 -6.03
N GLU A 160 3.29 13.43 -5.58
CA GLU A 160 3.01 12.21 -4.81
C GLU A 160 2.82 12.49 -3.31
N ILE A 161 3.60 13.40 -2.73
CA ILE A 161 3.60 13.67 -1.29
C ILE A 161 2.77 14.91 -0.97
N LEU A 162 3.01 16.02 -1.67
CA LEU A 162 2.26 17.25 -1.43
C LEU A 162 0.89 17.26 -2.14
N LYS A 163 0.60 16.28 -2.99
CA LYS A 163 -0.66 16.14 -3.76
C LYS A 163 -0.97 17.37 -4.61
N ILE A 164 0.06 17.91 -5.26
CA ILE A 164 -0.05 19.00 -6.23
C ILE A 164 0.02 18.39 -7.63
N ASN A 165 -1.13 18.26 -8.29
CA ASN A 165 -1.25 17.60 -9.60
C ASN A 165 -1.19 18.58 -10.78
N TYR A 166 -0.73 19.80 -10.56
CA TYR A 166 -0.65 20.86 -11.57
C TYR A 166 0.72 21.56 -11.52
N ALA A 167 1.04 22.33 -12.55
CA ALA A 167 2.27 23.12 -12.60
C ALA A 167 2.14 24.35 -11.69
N CYS A 168 2.94 24.41 -10.61
CA CYS A 168 2.95 25.56 -9.71
C CYS A 168 3.52 26.80 -10.40
N CYS A 169 2.91 27.97 -10.16
CA CYS A 169 3.55 29.23 -10.52
C CYS A 169 4.68 29.59 -9.54
N LYS A 170 5.58 30.51 -9.92
CA LYS A 170 6.75 30.89 -9.11
C LYS A 170 6.38 31.25 -7.65
N LYS A 171 5.34 32.07 -7.46
CA LYS A 171 4.87 32.48 -6.12
C LYS A 171 4.40 31.31 -5.26
N GLU A 172 3.75 30.32 -5.86
CA GLU A 172 3.32 29.11 -5.14
C GLU A 172 4.51 28.23 -4.76
N THR A 173 5.47 28.06 -5.68
CA THR A 173 6.72 27.35 -5.42
C THR A 173 7.49 28.01 -4.28
N ASP A 174 7.61 29.34 -4.28
CA ASP A 174 8.25 30.09 -3.20
C ASP A 174 7.53 29.87 -1.86
N ALA A 175 6.20 29.86 -1.86
CA ALA A 175 5.40 29.59 -0.66
C ALA A 175 5.58 28.14 -0.15
N ILE A 176 5.66 27.16 -1.06
CA ILE A 176 5.92 25.76 -0.72
C ILE A 176 7.33 25.63 -0.13
N ASN A 177 8.35 26.17 -0.80
CA ASN A 177 9.73 26.16 -0.35
C ASN A 177 9.85 26.85 1.03
N ALA A 178 9.17 27.97 1.26
CA ALA A 178 9.15 28.64 2.56
C ALA A 178 8.57 27.75 3.67
N GLN A 179 7.50 27.00 3.40
CA GLN A 179 6.89 26.06 4.37
C GLN A 179 7.74 24.81 4.61
N LEU A 180 8.40 24.28 3.58
CA LEU A 180 9.34 23.17 3.72
C LEU A 180 10.59 23.58 4.51
N LYS A 181 11.13 24.77 4.24
CA LYS A 181 12.20 25.38 5.02
C LYS A 181 11.78 25.59 6.47
N ALA A 182 10.56 26.10 6.69
CA ALA A 182 10.02 26.29 8.03
C ALA A 182 9.91 24.96 8.80
N LEU A 183 9.46 23.89 8.14
CA LEU A 183 9.40 22.57 8.76
C LEU A 183 10.80 22.00 9.05
N ALA A 184 11.73 22.13 8.11
CA ALA A 184 13.10 21.61 8.26
C ALA A 184 13.86 22.24 9.43
N ASN A 185 13.60 23.53 9.70
CA ASN A 185 14.27 24.29 10.75
C ASN A 185 13.47 24.36 12.07
N CYS A 186 12.29 23.73 12.14
CA CYS A 186 11.44 23.82 13.32
C CYS A 186 11.88 22.86 14.41
N ASN A 187 11.98 23.37 15.64
CA ASN A 187 12.12 22.59 16.85
C ASN A 187 10.74 22.39 17.49
N LEU A 188 10.47 21.14 17.88
CA LEU A 188 9.22 20.72 18.50
C LEU A 188 9.45 20.43 20.00
N THR A 189 8.58 20.94 20.84
CA THR A 189 8.51 20.57 22.26
C THR A 189 7.13 20.01 22.57
N ILE A 190 7.07 18.89 23.27
CA ILE A 190 5.85 18.22 23.70
C ILE A 190 5.99 17.89 25.18
N ASP A 191 5.10 18.42 26.02
CA ASP A 191 5.07 18.15 27.45
C ASP A 191 3.70 17.64 27.88
N TYR A 192 3.70 16.69 28.80
CA TYR A 192 2.51 16.12 29.42
C TYR A 192 2.50 16.43 30.91
N SER A 193 1.34 16.80 31.47
CA SER A 193 1.22 17.00 32.92
C SER A 193 1.35 15.71 33.74
N ASN A 194 1.28 14.54 33.11
CA ASN A 194 1.41 13.23 33.74
C ASN A 194 2.20 12.26 32.82
N PRO A 195 3.54 12.27 32.89
CA PRO A 195 4.41 11.46 32.04
C PRO A 195 4.65 10.06 32.63
N ASN A 196 3.59 9.27 32.83
CA ASN A 196 3.69 7.94 33.47
C ASN A 196 3.65 6.75 32.48
N ASP A 197 3.64 7.00 31.17
CA ASP A 197 3.62 5.98 30.13
C ASP A 197 4.74 6.25 29.11
N ALA A 198 5.35 5.21 28.54
CA ALA A 198 6.36 5.31 27.48
C ALA A 198 5.84 6.07 26.25
N SER A 199 4.50 6.08 26.03
CA SER A 199 3.86 6.91 25.00
C SER A 199 3.81 8.40 25.35
N ARG A 200 3.92 8.77 26.64
CA ARG A 200 3.77 10.14 27.16
C ARG A 200 5.06 10.70 27.75
N MET A 201 6.20 10.33 27.17
CA MET A 201 7.48 10.94 27.49
C MET A 201 7.51 12.40 26.99
N PRO A 202 8.06 13.36 27.76
CA PRO A 202 8.28 14.70 27.27
C PRO A 202 9.39 14.71 26.21
N TYR A 203 9.28 15.60 25.24
CA TYR A 203 10.27 15.84 24.20
C TYR A 203 10.59 17.32 24.16
N THR A 204 11.85 17.71 24.35
CA THR A 204 12.24 19.12 24.43
C THR A 204 13.07 19.51 23.22
N ALA A 205 12.60 20.54 22.50
CA ALA A 205 13.29 21.16 21.36
C ALA A 205 13.85 20.18 20.31
N ILE A 206 13.11 19.11 20.00
CA ILE A 206 13.56 18.09 19.04
C ILE A 206 13.43 18.59 17.60
N GLN A 207 14.39 18.25 16.75
CA GLN A 207 14.35 18.53 15.32
C GLN A 207 13.55 17.47 14.57
N PHE A 208 13.01 17.78 13.40
CA PHE A 208 12.33 16.78 12.56
C PHE A 208 13.32 15.87 11.81
N PHE A 209 14.44 16.41 11.37
CA PHE A 209 15.40 15.73 10.49
C PHE A 209 16.81 15.76 11.05
N ALA A 210 17.60 14.74 10.71
CA ALA A 210 19.03 14.69 10.98
C ALA A 210 19.82 15.12 9.73
N GLY A 211 20.73 16.07 9.90
CA GLY A 211 21.58 16.59 8.83
C GLY A 211 20.90 17.63 7.94
N ASP A 212 21.58 17.99 6.85
CA ASP A 212 21.15 19.06 5.96
C ASP A 212 20.01 18.63 5.03
N CYS A 213 18.88 19.33 5.16
CA CYS A 213 17.65 19.15 4.38
C CYS A 213 17.34 20.34 3.46
N SER A 214 18.34 21.18 3.15
CA SER A 214 18.17 22.35 2.28
C SER A 214 17.73 21.99 0.85
N PHE A 215 18.13 20.82 0.33
CA PHE A 215 17.65 20.27 -0.95
C PHE A 215 16.11 20.16 -1.09
N LEU A 216 15.36 20.18 0.03
CA LEU A 216 13.88 20.21 -0.02
C LEU A 216 13.33 21.54 -0.53
N HIS A 217 14.05 22.64 -0.30
CA HIS A 217 13.52 24.00 -0.46
C HIS A 217 14.45 24.96 -1.22
N ASP A 218 15.74 24.65 -1.35
CA ASP A 218 16.69 25.39 -2.17
C ASP A 218 16.76 24.77 -3.57
N ASP A 219 16.34 25.54 -4.58
CA ASP A 219 16.33 25.09 -5.98
C ASP A 219 17.75 25.00 -6.58
N ASN A 220 18.77 25.56 -5.91
CA ASN A 220 20.17 25.49 -6.35
C ASN A 220 20.86 24.17 -5.95
N GLN A 221 20.24 23.37 -5.09
CA GLN A 221 20.81 22.11 -4.64
C GLN A 221 20.29 20.91 -5.44
N GLU A 222 21.14 19.89 -5.56
CA GLU A 222 20.74 18.63 -6.16
C GLU A 222 19.71 17.89 -5.32
N TRP A 223 18.69 17.34 -5.98
CA TRP A 223 17.62 16.58 -5.34
C TRP A 223 18.15 15.26 -4.75
N LYS A 224 17.94 15.05 -3.45
CA LYS A 224 18.24 13.77 -2.78
C LYS A 224 16.99 12.91 -2.71
N THR A 225 17.17 11.60 -2.89
CA THR A 225 16.08 10.61 -2.86
C THR A 225 15.86 9.98 -1.50
N GLU A 226 16.55 10.46 -0.46
CA GLU A 226 16.45 9.97 0.90
C GLU A 226 16.49 11.15 1.88
N ILE A 227 15.77 11.01 2.99
CA ILE A 227 15.80 11.94 4.12
C ILE A 227 15.88 11.15 5.42
N THR A 228 16.65 11.64 6.38
CA THR A 228 16.86 10.97 7.67
C THR A 228 16.12 11.73 8.75
N LEU A 229 15.25 11.05 9.50
CA LEU A 229 14.64 11.61 10.70
C LEU A 229 15.67 11.75 11.82
N SER A 230 15.50 12.74 12.71
CA SER A 230 16.21 12.74 13.99
C SER A 230 15.84 11.50 14.81
N ASP A 231 16.73 11.08 15.71
CA ASP A 231 16.49 9.87 16.49
C ASP A 231 15.28 10.06 17.44
N GLU A 232 15.10 11.25 18.00
CA GLU A 232 13.97 11.61 18.84
C GLU A 232 12.65 11.66 18.06
N MET A 233 12.65 12.24 16.84
CA MET A 233 11.45 12.27 15.99
C MET A 233 11.07 10.87 15.53
N PHE A 234 12.06 10.02 15.21
CA PHE A 234 11.83 8.63 14.84
C PHE A 234 11.16 7.85 15.98
N GLU A 235 11.69 7.96 17.21
CA GLU A 235 11.08 7.30 18.38
C GLU A 235 9.71 7.90 18.73
N LEU A 236 9.53 9.22 18.62
CA LEU A 236 8.24 9.88 18.79
C LEU A 236 7.19 9.30 17.82
N ILE A 237 7.50 9.24 16.52
CA ILE A 237 6.60 8.65 15.52
C ILE A 237 6.31 7.19 15.86
N LYS A 238 7.33 6.40 16.18
CA LYS A 238 7.21 4.97 16.47
C LYS A 238 6.29 4.68 17.65
N ASN A 239 6.31 5.52 18.68
CA ASN A 239 5.57 5.30 19.93
C ASN A 239 4.21 6.00 19.97
N ASN A 240 4.03 7.09 19.20
CA ASN A 240 2.83 7.93 19.27
C ASN A 240 1.99 7.96 17.99
N SER A 241 2.31 7.16 16.97
CA SER A 241 1.54 7.15 15.72
C SER A 241 0.10 6.68 15.92
N VAL A 242 -0.84 7.47 15.40
CA VAL A 242 -2.28 7.18 15.35
C VAL A 242 -2.78 7.21 13.90
N PRO A 243 -3.73 6.33 13.54
CA PRO A 243 -4.26 6.29 12.18
C PRO A 243 -5.15 7.50 11.89
N ILE A 244 -5.04 8.03 10.67
CA ILE A 244 -5.92 9.06 10.12
C ILE A 244 -6.31 8.70 8.68
N SER A 245 -7.34 9.33 8.14
CA SER A 245 -7.79 9.08 6.76
C SER A 245 -6.76 9.56 5.74
N GLU A 246 -6.25 8.63 4.93
CA GLU A 246 -5.35 8.96 3.82
C GLU A 246 -6.06 9.77 2.75
N HIS A 247 -7.32 9.43 2.46
CA HIS A 247 -8.11 10.16 1.48
C HIS A 247 -8.35 11.62 1.92
N ALA A 248 -8.66 11.87 3.19
CA ALA A 248 -8.82 13.24 3.71
C ALA A 248 -7.53 14.06 3.57
N VAL A 249 -6.38 13.50 3.96
CA VAL A 249 -5.07 14.15 3.83
C VAL A 249 -4.78 14.53 2.38
N ASN A 250 -5.16 13.66 1.44
CA ASN A 250 -4.86 13.82 0.02
C ASN A 250 -5.81 14.78 -0.70
N THR A 251 -7.08 14.85 -0.29
CA THR A 251 -8.12 15.59 -1.03
C THR A 251 -8.47 16.93 -0.42
N PHE A 252 -8.37 17.08 0.91
CA PHE A 252 -8.75 18.34 1.55
C PHE A 252 -7.72 19.41 1.25
N THR A 253 -8.22 20.59 0.85
CA THR A 253 -7.40 21.77 0.58
C THR A 253 -7.27 22.69 1.79
N SER A 254 -8.18 22.56 2.77
CA SER A 254 -8.19 23.36 4.00
C SER A 254 -7.55 22.60 5.16
N ALA A 255 -6.48 23.16 5.72
CA ALA A 255 -5.81 22.64 6.92
C ALA A 255 -6.78 22.54 8.11
N ARG A 256 -7.65 23.55 8.29
CA ARG A 256 -8.67 23.54 9.34
C ARG A 256 -9.68 22.42 9.15
N LYS A 257 -10.13 22.17 7.91
CA LYS A 257 -11.06 21.05 7.61
C LYS A 257 -10.42 19.71 7.96
N LEU A 258 -9.15 19.52 7.60
CA LEU A 258 -8.40 18.30 7.91
C LEU A 258 -8.24 18.09 9.42
N ASP A 259 -7.85 19.12 10.16
CA ASP A 259 -7.66 19.02 11.60
C ASP A 259 -8.97 18.75 12.35
N VAL A 260 -10.06 19.43 11.94
CA VAL A 260 -11.41 19.17 12.47
C VAL A 260 -11.81 17.72 12.23
N TYR A 261 -11.64 17.23 11.00
CA TYR A 261 -11.99 15.86 10.64
C TYR A 261 -11.16 14.83 11.42
N ASN A 262 -9.83 15.00 11.48
CA ASN A 262 -8.95 14.10 12.21
C ASN A 262 -9.26 14.08 13.71
N TYR A 263 -9.49 15.25 14.31
CA TYR A 263 -9.88 15.33 15.72
C TYR A 263 -11.18 14.60 15.99
N PHE A 264 -12.26 14.90 15.24
CA PHE A 264 -13.54 14.24 15.48
C PHE A 264 -13.54 12.76 15.13
N SER A 265 -12.78 12.32 14.13
CA SER A 265 -12.59 10.89 13.84
C SER A 265 -11.92 10.17 15.00
N TYR A 266 -10.89 10.78 15.59
CA TYR A 266 -10.19 10.25 16.76
C TYR A 266 -11.09 10.24 18.01
N GLN A 267 -11.86 11.32 18.24
CA GLN A 267 -12.82 11.38 19.34
C GLN A 267 -13.96 10.37 19.15
N ASN A 268 -14.47 10.18 17.93
CA ASN A 268 -15.47 9.17 17.62
C ASN A 268 -14.98 7.77 18.02
N TYR A 269 -13.75 7.42 17.66
CA TYR A 269 -13.14 6.14 18.08
C TYR A 269 -13.12 5.98 19.61
N ASN A 270 -12.59 6.98 20.33
CA ASN A 270 -12.47 6.91 21.80
C ASN A 270 -13.83 6.86 22.51
N LEU A 271 -14.83 7.59 22.00
CA LEU A 271 -16.17 7.64 22.56
C LEU A 271 -16.95 6.37 22.23
N TYR A 272 -16.82 5.86 20.99
CA TYR A 272 -17.46 4.62 20.56
C TYR A 272 -17.00 3.43 21.39
N GLN A 273 -15.69 3.34 21.68
CA GLN A 273 -15.13 2.31 22.56
C GLN A 273 -15.73 2.32 23.97
N LYS A 274 -16.20 3.48 24.43
CA LYS A 274 -16.81 3.66 25.75
C LYS A 274 -18.34 3.71 25.70
N SER A 275 -18.93 3.60 24.50
CA SER A 275 -20.37 3.80 24.25
C SER A 275 -20.90 5.15 24.79
N LEU A 276 -20.10 6.21 24.62
CA LEU A 276 -20.42 7.56 25.09
C LEU A 276 -20.65 8.52 23.92
N ASN A 277 -21.30 9.65 24.23
CA ASN A 277 -21.41 10.81 23.35
C ASN A 277 -20.79 12.03 24.05
N HIS A 278 -20.44 13.07 23.31
CA HIS A 278 -19.84 14.27 23.91
C HIS A 278 -20.43 15.56 23.34
N VAL A 279 -20.60 16.56 24.21
CA VAL A 279 -21.07 17.89 23.86
C VAL A 279 -19.94 18.89 24.05
N TYR A 280 -19.57 19.57 22.97
CA TYR A 280 -18.52 20.57 22.94
C TYR A 280 -19.12 21.97 23.00
N ASP A 281 -18.55 22.82 23.86
CA ASP A 281 -18.76 24.26 23.80
C ASP A 281 -18.08 24.85 22.56
N VAL A 282 -18.74 25.80 21.89
CA VAL A 282 -18.22 26.50 20.73
C VAL A 282 -16.92 27.24 21.02
N ASP A 283 -16.72 27.75 22.23
CA ASP A 283 -15.49 28.45 22.60
C ASP A 283 -14.33 27.46 22.79
N VAL A 284 -14.59 26.23 23.23
CA VAL A 284 -13.60 25.14 23.23
C VAL A 284 -13.23 24.76 21.80
N LEU A 285 -14.21 24.62 20.90
CA LEU A 285 -13.95 24.34 19.49
C LEU A 285 -13.20 25.48 18.80
N LYS A 286 -13.50 26.73 19.15
CA LYS A 286 -12.77 27.91 18.69
C LYS A 286 -11.35 27.88 19.22
N TYR A 287 -11.14 27.54 20.49
CA TYR A 287 -9.79 27.38 21.02
C TYR A 287 -9.01 26.34 20.23
N LEU A 288 -9.62 25.21 19.89
CA LEU A 288 -9.01 24.11 19.14
C LEU A 288 -8.73 24.47 17.66
N PHE A 289 -9.68 25.06 16.94
CA PHE A 289 -9.63 25.22 15.48
C PHE A 289 -9.73 26.66 14.96
N GLY A 290 -9.99 27.61 15.85
CA GLY A 290 -10.24 29.01 15.55
C GLY A 290 -9.03 29.78 15.04
N GLY A 291 -7.82 29.36 15.39
CA GLY A 291 -6.54 29.80 14.80
C GLY A 291 -6.38 31.33 14.72
N ALA A 292 -6.70 31.92 13.54
CA ALA A 292 -6.64 33.36 13.18
C ALA A 292 -7.99 34.14 13.22
N ILE A 293 -9.13 33.50 13.54
CA ILE A 293 -10.48 34.08 13.69
C ILE A 293 -10.84 34.63 15.09
N GLU A 294 -10.55 35.90 15.40
CA GLU A 294 -10.83 36.50 16.73
C GLU A 294 -12.30 36.41 17.19
N GLN A 295 -13.26 36.65 16.30
CA GLN A 295 -14.67 36.72 16.65
C GLN A 295 -15.34 35.33 16.66
N THR A 296 -16.02 34.98 17.75
CA THR A 296 -16.73 33.69 17.87
C THR A 296 -17.86 33.54 16.84
N SER A 297 -18.54 34.63 16.46
CA SER A 297 -19.54 34.64 15.39
C SER A 297 -18.96 34.23 14.03
N HIS A 298 -17.79 34.76 13.69
CA HIS A 298 -17.08 34.42 12.46
C HIS A 298 -16.60 32.96 12.49
N PHE A 299 -16.03 32.52 13.61
CA PHE A 299 -15.62 31.13 13.77
C PHE A 299 -16.79 30.17 13.54
N ARG A 300 -17.96 30.47 14.11
CA ARG A 300 -19.17 29.67 13.93
C ARG A 300 -19.61 29.55 12.48
N ARG A 301 -19.53 30.63 11.70
CA ARG A 301 -19.86 30.60 10.27
C ARG A 301 -18.92 29.68 9.51
N VAL A 302 -17.62 29.80 9.76
CA VAL A 302 -16.58 28.96 9.15
C VAL A 302 -16.74 27.50 9.55
N PHE A 303 -16.94 27.23 10.84
CA PHE A 303 -17.10 25.89 11.37
C PHE A 303 -18.37 25.22 10.87
N LYS A 304 -19.50 25.95 10.80
CA LYS A 304 -20.74 25.46 10.16
C LYS A 304 -20.50 25.04 8.72
N LYS A 305 -19.77 25.84 7.92
CA LYS A 305 -19.43 25.49 6.54
C LYS A 305 -18.63 24.19 6.49
N ILE A 306 -17.61 24.05 7.33
CA ILE A 306 -16.80 22.82 7.43
C ILE A 306 -17.70 21.61 7.76
N LEU A 307 -18.61 21.73 8.73
CA LEU A 307 -19.50 20.63 9.09
C LEU A 307 -20.47 20.26 7.96
N THR A 308 -21.00 21.24 7.21
CA THR A 308 -21.79 20.97 6.00
C THR A 308 -20.96 20.18 5.00
N ASP A 309 -19.76 20.67 4.66
CA ASP A 309 -18.87 20.01 3.70
C ASP A 309 -18.44 18.61 4.15
N LEU A 310 -18.41 18.33 5.46
CA LEU A 310 -18.08 17.01 6.02
C LEU A 310 -19.29 16.09 6.03
N LYS A 311 -20.49 16.60 6.27
CA LYS A 311 -21.73 15.80 6.25
C LYS A 311 -21.96 15.18 4.87
N ASP A 312 -21.57 15.89 3.81
CA ASP A 312 -21.74 15.43 2.43
C ASP A 312 -20.81 14.27 2.07
N ILE A 313 -19.68 14.10 2.77
CA ILE A 313 -18.63 13.14 2.41
C ILE A 313 -18.30 12.12 3.49
N SER A 314 -18.74 12.31 4.74
CA SER A 314 -18.43 11.44 5.89
C SER A 314 -19.67 11.07 6.71
N THR A 315 -19.57 9.99 7.48
CA THR A 315 -20.60 9.53 8.44
C THR A 315 -20.46 10.10 9.85
N LEU A 316 -19.54 11.06 10.06
CA LEU A 316 -19.38 11.67 11.39
C LEU A 316 -20.66 12.40 11.79
N ASP A 317 -21.27 12.00 12.90
CA ASP A 317 -22.51 12.60 13.39
C ASP A 317 -22.21 13.76 14.34
N ILE A 318 -22.02 14.94 13.75
CA ILE A 318 -21.80 16.19 14.48
C ILE A 318 -23.01 17.09 14.27
N ALA A 319 -23.84 17.23 15.30
CA ALA A 319 -25.06 18.01 15.27
C ALA A 319 -24.95 19.28 16.13
N LYS A 320 -25.45 20.40 15.61
CA LYS A 320 -25.57 21.63 16.40
C LYS A 320 -26.66 21.46 17.46
N LYS A 321 -26.33 21.70 18.74
CA LYS A 321 -27.26 21.71 19.88
C LYS A 321 -27.42 23.14 20.38
N GLY A 322 -28.46 23.82 19.90
CA GLY A 322 -28.74 25.20 20.29
C GLY A 322 -27.69 26.21 19.79
N ARG A 323 -27.52 27.32 20.51
CA ARG A 323 -26.65 28.42 20.05
C ARG A 323 -25.18 28.17 20.36
N TYR A 324 -24.78 27.51 21.43
CA TYR A 324 -23.36 27.49 21.83
C TYR A 324 -22.73 26.11 21.84
N TYR A 325 -23.46 25.06 21.46
CA TYR A 325 -22.97 23.69 21.61
C TYR A 325 -23.06 22.89 20.31
N TYR A 326 -22.16 21.91 20.19
CA TYR A 326 -22.18 20.87 19.18
C TYR A 326 -22.05 19.52 19.86
N ALA A 327 -22.89 18.55 19.49
CA ALA A 327 -22.79 17.18 19.98
C ALA A 327 -22.14 16.29 18.92
N LEU A 328 -21.19 15.46 19.34
CA LEU A 328 -20.69 14.33 18.59
C LEU A 328 -21.39 13.06 19.12
N THR A 329 -22.17 12.40 18.28
CA THR A 329 -22.71 11.07 18.56
C THR A 329 -21.74 10.03 18.04
N SER A 330 -21.28 9.12 18.91
CA SER A 330 -20.33 8.10 18.49
C SER A 330 -21.01 7.02 17.65
N ASN A 331 -20.36 6.57 16.58
CA ASN A 331 -20.88 5.55 15.69
C ASN A 331 -19.77 4.67 15.09
N SER A 332 -20.14 3.44 14.72
CA SER A 332 -19.23 2.46 14.12
C SER A 332 -18.89 2.76 12.66
N GLU A 333 -19.79 3.43 11.93
CA GLU A 333 -19.66 3.70 10.49
C GLU A 333 -18.53 4.69 10.18
N SER A 334 -18.18 5.56 11.13
CA SER A 334 -17.09 6.52 11.06
C SER A 334 -15.74 5.97 11.53
N LEU A 335 -15.66 4.68 11.89
CA LEU A 335 -14.39 4.09 12.31
C LEU A 335 -13.49 3.84 11.10
N LEU A 336 -12.24 4.30 11.19
CA LEU A 336 -11.23 4.02 10.19
C LEU A 336 -11.00 2.50 10.11
N LYS A 337 -11.17 1.96 8.91
CA LYS A 337 -10.91 0.56 8.59
C LYS A 337 -9.47 0.45 8.16
N LYS A 338 -8.63 -0.14 9.01
CA LYS A 338 -7.32 -0.59 8.54
C LYS A 338 -7.58 -1.70 7.53
N LYS A 339 -7.21 -1.52 6.26
CA LYS A 339 -7.11 -2.64 5.32
C LYS A 339 -6.27 -3.71 5.99
N GLU A 340 -6.92 -4.79 6.41
CA GLU A 340 -6.20 -5.97 6.87
C GLU A 340 -5.26 -6.30 5.72
N ARG A 341 -3.96 -6.44 6.02
CA ARG A 341 -3.08 -7.11 5.06
C ARG A 341 -3.81 -8.37 4.68
N ARG A 342 -4.07 -8.60 3.38
CA ARG A 342 -4.57 -9.89 2.91
C ARG A 342 -3.74 -10.92 3.67
N LYS A 343 -4.37 -11.68 4.56
CA LYS A 343 -3.68 -12.79 5.22
C LYS A 343 -3.18 -13.61 4.04
N THR A 344 -1.87 -13.64 3.83
CA THR A 344 -1.22 -14.48 2.81
C THR A 344 -1.57 -15.96 2.99
N ASN A 345 -2.21 -16.28 4.12
CA ASN A 345 -2.59 -17.61 4.58
C ASN A 345 -4.12 -17.83 4.55
N LYS A 346 -4.92 -16.96 3.91
CA LYS A 346 -6.27 -17.39 3.53
C LYS A 346 -6.08 -18.39 2.39
N ILE A 347 -6.43 -19.64 2.63
CA ILE A 347 -6.43 -20.70 1.62
C ILE A 347 -7.56 -20.36 0.66
N ILE A 348 -7.22 -19.76 -0.49
CA ILE A 348 -8.21 -19.18 -1.41
C ILE A 348 -8.75 -20.24 -2.40
N GLU A 349 -8.02 -21.32 -2.68
CA GLU A 349 -8.32 -22.16 -3.85
C GLU A 349 -8.19 -23.67 -3.58
N THR A 350 -9.28 -24.39 -3.81
CA THR A 350 -9.39 -25.86 -3.71
C THR A 350 -8.97 -26.59 -4.99
N LYS A 351 -8.55 -25.85 -6.02
CA LYS A 351 -8.02 -26.36 -7.28
C LYS A 351 -6.75 -25.59 -7.65
N LEU A 352 -5.82 -26.25 -8.33
CA LEU A 352 -4.63 -25.60 -8.84
C LEU A 352 -5.01 -24.63 -9.98
N ASN A 353 -4.75 -23.33 -9.81
CA ASN A 353 -4.99 -22.32 -10.84
C ASN A 353 -3.67 -21.67 -11.26
N ILE A 354 -3.00 -22.27 -12.24
CA ILE A 354 -1.72 -21.79 -12.78
C ILE A 354 -1.92 -21.44 -14.25
N THR A 355 -1.63 -20.20 -14.62
CA THR A 355 -1.63 -19.74 -16.02
C THR A 355 -0.39 -20.24 -16.76
N GLU A 356 -0.48 -20.42 -18.08
CA GLU A 356 0.68 -20.79 -18.92
C GLU A 356 1.81 -19.75 -18.82
N ASP A 357 1.49 -18.44 -18.81
CA ASP A 357 2.48 -17.37 -18.57
C ASP A 357 3.28 -17.55 -17.27
N PHE A 358 2.64 -18.11 -16.23
CA PHE A 358 3.32 -18.38 -14.97
C PHE A 358 4.22 -19.62 -15.05
N LYS A 359 3.86 -20.63 -15.86
CA LYS A 359 4.73 -21.78 -16.13
C LYS A 359 6.00 -21.34 -16.85
N ASP A 360 5.87 -20.52 -17.90
CA ASP A 360 7.01 -19.95 -18.64
C ASP A 360 7.93 -19.13 -17.71
N LYS A 361 7.32 -18.39 -16.78
CA LYS A 361 8.06 -17.63 -15.77
C LYS A 361 8.81 -18.55 -14.80
N LEU A 362 8.17 -19.65 -14.35
CA LEU A 362 8.83 -20.64 -13.51
C LEU A 362 10.01 -21.30 -14.22
N GLU A 363 9.86 -21.70 -15.49
CA GLU A 363 10.95 -22.30 -16.28
C GLU A 363 12.21 -21.42 -16.26
N LYS A 364 12.01 -20.11 -16.47
CA LYS A 364 13.10 -19.10 -16.46
C LYS A 364 13.66 -18.87 -15.06
N GLU A 365 12.81 -18.71 -14.05
CA GLU A 365 13.21 -18.39 -12.67
C GLU A 365 13.94 -19.58 -12.00
N THR A 366 13.46 -20.80 -12.22
CA THR A 366 13.96 -22.01 -11.55
C THR A 366 14.91 -22.83 -12.42
N LYS A 367 15.28 -22.31 -13.60
CA LYS A 367 16.11 -23.00 -14.61
C LYS A 367 15.65 -24.44 -14.87
N SER A 368 14.33 -24.65 -14.84
CA SER A 368 13.69 -25.95 -14.96
C SER A 368 13.11 -26.13 -16.36
N THR A 369 13.11 -27.35 -16.89
CA THR A 369 12.46 -27.64 -18.18
C THR A 369 10.93 -27.58 -18.04
N SER A 370 10.25 -27.30 -19.16
CA SER A 370 8.78 -27.30 -19.23
C SER A 370 8.15 -28.57 -18.65
N LEU A 371 8.73 -29.73 -18.96
CA LEU A 371 8.29 -31.01 -18.43
C LEU A 371 8.37 -31.10 -16.88
N ASN A 372 9.38 -30.49 -16.25
CA ASN A 372 9.47 -30.46 -14.79
C ASN A 372 8.42 -29.56 -14.17
N VAL A 373 8.19 -28.40 -14.80
CA VAL A 373 7.16 -27.46 -14.34
C VAL A 373 5.80 -28.13 -14.45
N GLU A 374 5.53 -28.85 -15.53
CA GLU A 374 4.30 -29.62 -15.72
C GLU A 374 4.16 -30.75 -14.69
N SER A 375 5.23 -31.50 -14.45
CA SER A 375 5.25 -32.59 -13.45
C SER A 375 5.07 -32.05 -12.02
N ALA A 376 5.65 -30.89 -11.71
CA ALA A 376 5.45 -30.20 -10.44
C ALA A 376 4.01 -29.67 -10.31
N CYS A 377 3.42 -29.13 -11.37
CA CYS A 377 2.01 -28.73 -11.39
C CYS A 377 1.11 -29.94 -11.10
N LEU A 378 1.31 -31.07 -11.77
CA LEU A 378 0.56 -32.31 -11.51
C LEU A 378 0.74 -32.81 -10.07
N TYR A 379 1.96 -32.73 -9.54
CA TYR A 379 2.24 -33.08 -8.14
C TYR A 379 1.42 -32.20 -7.18
N VAL A 380 1.48 -30.88 -7.34
CA VAL A 380 0.78 -29.94 -6.46
C VAL A 380 -0.73 -30.07 -6.61
N ALA A 381 -1.25 -30.26 -7.83
CA ALA A 381 -2.66 -30.54 -8.07
C ALA A 381 -3.14 -31.80 -7.32
N LYS A 382 -2.40 -32.92 -7.44
CA LYS A 382 -2.70 -34.16 -6.70
C LYS A 382 -2.61 -33.96 -5.19
N ARG A 383 -1.69 -33.12 -4.71
CA ARG A 383 -1.55 -32.80 -3.29
C ARG A 383 -2.74 -32.01 -2.75
N ILE A 384 -3.19 -31.00 -3.50
CA ILE A 384 -4.39 -30.21 -3.17
C ILE A 384 -5.61 -31.12 -3.16
N GLN A 385 -5.77 -31.98 -4.16
CA GLN A 385 -6.88 -32.95 -4.22
C GLN A 385 -6.88 -33.89 -3.00
N ARG A 386 -5.73 -34.50 -2.65
CA ARG A 386 -5.62 -35.34 -1.46
C ARG A 386 -5.94 -34.59 -0.17
N TRP A 387 -5.59 -33.31 -0.09
CA TRP A 387 -5.96 -32.48 1.05
C TRP A 387 -7.48 -32.30 1.14
N VAL A 388 -8.14 -31.95 0.03
CA VAL A 388 -9.60 -31.77 -0.04
C VAL A 388 -10.35 -33.08 0.30
N GLU A 389 -9.86 -34.22 -0.20
CA GLU A 389 -10.53 -35.52 -0.05
C GLU A 389 -10.22 -36.20 1.29
N ASN A 390 -8.98 -36.11 1.79
CA ASN A 390 -8.49 -36.95 2.91
C ASN A 390 -8.00 -36.14 4.13
N GLY A 391 -8.17 -34.82 4.17
CA GLY A 391 -7.86 -34.00 5.36
C GLY A 391 -6.36 -33.75 5.63
N GLY A 392 -5.54 -33.60 4.59
CA GLY A 392 -4.09 -33.35 4.70
C GLY A 392 -3.66 -31.94 5.12
N LYS A 393 -2.37 -31.61 4.97
CA LYS A 393 -1.88 -30.22 5.13
C LYS A 393 -2.22 -29.40 3.86
N PRO A 394 -2.91 -28.25 4.00
CA PRO A 394 -3.24 -27.40 2.86
C PRO A 394 -2.01 -26.81 2.20
N VAL A 395 -2.09 -26.58 0.89
CA VAL A 395 -1.13 -25.75 0.16
C VAL A 395 -1.63 -24.31 0.24
N GLU A 396 -1.08 -23.52 1.17
CA GLU A 396 -1.57 -22.16 1.46
C GLU A 396 -1.35 -21.19 0.29
N ASN A 397 -0.23 -21.31 -0.42
CA ASN A 397 0.09 -20.51 -1.60
C ASN A 397 0.66 -21.41 -2.70
N GLN A 398 -0.16 -21.71 -3.70
CA GLN A 398 0.17 -22.65 -4.78
C GLN A 398 1.37 -22.18 -5.60
N HIS A 399 1.43 -20.89 -5.94
CA HIS A 399 2.52 -20.29 -6.72
C HIS A 399 3.86 -20.33 -5.98
N ALA A 400 3.86 -19.94 -4.69
CA ALA A 400 5.08 -19.96 -3.88
C ALA A 400 5.55 -21.39 -3.64
N TYR A 401 4.63 -22.30 -3.33
CA TYR A 401 4.93 -23.72 -3.11
C TYR A 401 5.51 -24.38 -4.37
N LEU A 402 4.96 -24.11 -5.55
CA LEU A 402 5.54 -24.58 -6.81
C LEU A 402 6.97 -24.07 -7.03
N ARG A 403 7.21 -22.79 -6.79
CA ARG A 403 8.55 -22.21 -6.90
C ARG A 403 9.53 -22.86 -5.92
N ASP A 404 9.11 -23.07 -4.67
CA ASP A 404 9.96 -23.66 -3.63
C ASP A 404 10.30 -25.13 -3.92
N VAL A 405 9.32 -25.91 -4.38
CA VAL A 405 9.52 -27.31 -4.77
C VAL A 405 10.48 -27.43 -5.96
N LEU A 406 10.45 -26.49 -6.90
CA LEU A 406 11.35 -26.46 -8.05
C LEU A 406 12.76 -25.94 -7.70
N ASN A 407 12.87 -24.90 -6.86
CA ASN A 407 14.15 -24.26 -6.53
C ASN A 407 14.95 -24.94 -5.41
N ASN A 408 14.27 -25.52 -4.41
CA ASN A 408 14.92 -26.06 -3.20
C ASN A 408 14.68 -27.56 -3.02
N PRO A 409 15.09 -28.40 -3.99
CA PRO A 409 14.78 -29.83 -4.00
C PRO A 409 15.36 -30.62 -2.82
N SER A 410 16.36 -30.11 -2.10
CA SER A 410 16.94 -30.79 -0.93
C SER A 410 16.00 -30.81 0.28
N TRP A 411 15.29 -29.71 0.56
CA TRP A 411 14.25 -29.67 1.60
C TRP A 411 12.95 -30.35 1.16
N PHE A 412 12.71 -30.42 -0.15
CA PHE A 412 11.57 -31.07 -0.78
C PHE A 412 11.93 -32.42 -1.40
N TYR A 413 12.86 -33.16 -0.78
CA TYR A 413 13.41 -34.37 -1.37
C TYR A 413 12.33 -35.43 -1.65
N LYS A 414 11.37 -35.63 -0.73
CA LYS A 414 10.26 -36.60 -0.94
C LYS A 414 9.34 -36.17 -2.09
N GLU A 415 9.10 -34.88 -2.21
CA GLU A 415 8.34 -34.28 -3.31
C GLU A 415 9.08 -34.44 -4.64
N LYS A 416 10.41 -34.24 -4.64
CA LYS A 416 11.26 -34.48 -5.82
C LYS A 416 11.13 -35.91 -6.33
N GLN A 417 11.19 -36.91 -5.44
CA GLN A 417 11.01 -38.32 -5.82
C GLN A 417 9.63 -38.56 -6.49
N SER A 418 8.59 -37.89 -6.00
CA SER A 418 7.25 -37.97 -6.60
C SER A 418 7.18 -37.28 -7.96
N ILE A 419 7.85 -36.14 -8.12
CA ILE A 419 7.93 -35.39 -9.37
C ILE A 419 8.69 -36.20 -10.42
N ILE A 420 9.81 -36.84 -10.06
CA ILE A 420 10.55 -37.72 -10.96
C ILE A 420 9.64 -38.83 -11.50
N LYS A 421 8.88 -39.51 -10.63
CA LYS A 421 7.92 -40.54 -11.07
C LYS A 421 6.86 -39.99 -12.03
N LEU A 422 6.36 -38.77 -11.81
CA LEU A 422 5.41 -38.13 -12.72
C LEU A 422 6.05 -37.76 -14.07
N THR A 423 7.30 -37.28 -14.06
CA THR A 423 8.08 -36.99 -15.27
C THR A 423 8.19 -38.24 -16.13
N HIS A 424 8.57 -39.37 -15.54
CA HIS A 424 8.66 -40.66 -16.26
C HIS A 424 7.30 -41.11 -16.78
N GLN A 425 6.22 -40.96 -16.01
CA GLN A 425 4.86 -41.28 -16.48
C GLN A 425 4.45 -40.44 -17.70
N LEU A 426 4.74 -39.14 -17.70
CA LEU A 426 4.44 -38.26 -18.83
C LEU A 426 5.26 -38.63 -20.07
N GLN A 427 6.57 -38.85 -19.91
CA GLN A 427 7.41 -39.25 -21.05
C GLN A 427 7.09 -40.65 -21.56
N PHE A 428 6.71 -41.59 -20.68
CA PHE A 428 6.28 -42.93 -21.10
C PHE A 428 4.99 -42.86 -21.92
N LYS A 429 4.06 -41.97 -21.54
CA LYS A 429 2.86 -41.71 -22.32
C LYS A 429 3.19 -41.10 -23.68
N GLU A 430 4.08 -40.10 -23.72
CA GLU A 430 4.61 -39.53 -24.97
C GLU A 430 5.19 -40.63 -25.87
N TYR A 431 5.97 -41.55 -25.30
CA TYR A 431 6.51 -42.70 -26.01
C TYR A 431 5.41 -43.64 -26.54
N ASP A 432 4.40 -43.96 -25.75
CA ASP A 432 3.33 -44.91 -26.16
C ASP A 432 2.44 -44.34 -27.26
N GLU A 433 2.34 -43.02 -27.35
CA GLU A 433 1.62 -42.27 -28.39
C GLU A 433 2.42 -42.18 -29.71
N LEU A 434 3.71 -42.50 -29.71
CA LEU A 434 4.51 -42.51 -30.94
C LEU A 434 3.98 -43.51 -31.98
N PRO A 435 4.09 -43.17 -33.29
CA PRO A 435 3.75 -44.08 -34.37
C PRO A 435 4.44 -45.44 -34.21
N LYS A 436 3.71 -46.54 -34.44
CA LYS A 436 4.24 -47.91 -34.35
C LYS A 436 5.58 -48.10 -35.08
N PRO A 437 5.81 -47.55 -36.29
CA PRO A 437 7.10 -47.69 -36.98
C PRO A 437 8.27 -47.06 -36.20
N ALA A 438 8.05 -45.91 -35.57
CA ALA A 438 9.08 -45.21 -34.80
C ALA A 438 9.46 -46.01 -33.54
N ARG A 439 8.46 -46.56 -32.84
CA ARG A 439 8.70 -47.43 -31.68
C ARG A 439 9.42 -48.72 -32.07
N LYS A 440 9.03 -49.34 -33.19
CA LYS A 440 9.66 -50.56 -33.70
C LYS A 440 11.13 -50.32 -34.03
N LYS A 441 11.46 -49.20 -34.68
CA LYS A 441 12.86 -48.82 -34.97
C LYS A 441 13.70 -48.73 -33.69
N GLY A 442 13.20 -48.07 -32.65
CA GLY A 442 13.91 -47.96 -31.37
C GLY A 442 14.06 -49.29 -30.64
N PHE A 443 13.05 -50.16 -30.72
CA PHE A 443 13.10 -51.53 -30.21
C PHE A 443 14.16 -52.37 -30.93
N ASP A 444 14.13 -52.38 -32.27
CA ASP A 444 15.04 -53.17 -33.09
C ASP A 444 16.50 -52.73 -32.86
N GLU A 445 16.74 -51.42 -32.76
CA GLU A 445 18.05 -50.85 -32.43
C GLU A 445 18.56 -51.30 -31.04
N LEU A 446 17.72 -51.21 -30.01
CA LEU A 446 18.08 -51.63 -28.66
C LEU A 446 18.45 -53.13 -28.65
N VAL A 447 17.61 -53.96 -29.26
CA VAL A 447 17.83 -55.42 -29.33
C VAL A 447 19.11 -55.72 -30.12
N HIS A 448 19.37 -54.99 -31.20
CA HIS A 448 20.59 -55.14 -32.00
C HIS A 448 21.85 -54.86 -31.17
N ARG A 449 21.89 -53.73 -30.47
CA ARG A 449 23.04 -53.36 -29.62
C ARG A 449 23.25 -54.34 -28.47
N ILE A 450 22.17 -54.74 -27.79
CA ILE A 450 22.24 -55.76 -26.74
C ILE A 450 22.90 -57.03 -27.28
N LYS A 451 22.51 -57.51 -28.47
CA LYS A 451 23.07 -58.73 -29.07
C LYS A 451 24.57 -58.58 -29.38
N LEU A 452 24.98 -57.46 -29.98
CA LEU A 452 26.36 -57.21 -30.39
C LEU A 452 27.32 -57.01 -29.22
N THR A 453 26.87 -56.33 -28.15
CA THR A 453 27.72 -56.05 -26.99
C THR A 453 28.10 -57.36 -26.27
N ARG A 454 29.40 -57.61 -26.08
CA ARG A 454 29.89 -58.80 -25.37
C ARG A 454 29.73 -58.59 -23.85
N ILE A 455 29.41 -59.64 -23.09
CA ILE A 455 29.25 -59.50 -21.62
C ILE A 455 30.55 -58.97 -21.00
N ASN A 456 31.70 -59.48 -21.42
CA ASN A 456 32.99 -59.07 -20.88
C ASN A 456 33.44 -57.67 -21.32
N SER A 457 32.73 -57.01 -22.25
CA SER A 457 33.06 -55.65 -22.69
C SER A 457 32.37 -54.55 -21.88
N VAL A 458 31.50 -54.91 -20.92
CA VAL A 458 30.89 -53.96 -19.98
C VAL A 458 31.50 -54.10 -18.58
N PRO A 459 31.50 -53.03 -17.77
CA PRO A 459 31.92 -53.08 -16.36
C PRO A 459 31.27 -54.23 -15.59
N ILE A 460 32.00 -54.81 -14.63
CA ILE A 460 31.61 -56.01 -13.87
C ILE A 460 30.22 -55.83 -13.22
N GLU A 461 29.93 -54.62 -12.75
CA GLU A 461 28.68 -54.25 -12.10
C GLU A 461 27.47 -54.29 -13.05
N LEU A 462 27.69 -54.15 -14.36
CA LEU A 462 26.65 -54.10 -15.39
C LEU A 462 26.48 -55.43 -16.15
N GLN A 463 27.42 -56.38 -15.98
CA GLN A 463 27.35 -57.70 -16.63
C GLN A 463 26.05 -58.46 -16.31
N PRO A 464 25.56 -58.49 -15.05
CA PRO A 464 24.30 -59.16 -14.73
C PRO A 464 23.08 -58.54 -15.43
N VAL A 465 23.11 -57.21 -15.65
CA VAL A 465 22.05 -56.47 -16.35
C VAL A 465 22.00 -56.91 -17.81
N LEU A 466 23.16 -56.92 -18.47
CA LEU A 466 23.27 -57.32 -19.87
C LEU A 466 22.93 -58.80 -20.07
N GLU A 467 23.34 -59.67 -19.15
CA GLU A 467 23.02 -61.10 -19.19
C GLU A 467 21.50 -61.35 -19.10
N GLN A 468 20.81 -60.65 -18.20
CA GLN A 468 19.34 -60.73 -18.08
C GLN A 468 18.63 -60.22 -19.34
N LEU A 469 19.14 -59.14 -19.97
CA LEU A 469 18.58 -58.65 -21.23
C LEU A 469 18.81 -59.61 -22.41
N LYS A 470 19.92 -60.35 -22.41
CA LYS A 470 20.23 -61.37 -23.43
C LYS A 470 19.44 -62.67 -23.26
N THR A 471 18.98 -62.96 -22.04
CA THR A 471 18.27 -64.21 -21.70
C THR A 471 16.88 -63.91 -21.13
N PRO A 472 15.87 -63.67 -22.01
CA PRO A 472 14.53 -63.34 -21.57
C PRO A 472 13.96 -64.41 -20.63
N GLY A 473 13.51 -64.02 -19.44
CA GLY A 473 12.92 -64.90 -18.43
C GLY A 473 13.84 -65.30 -17.27
N ARG A 474 15.11 -64.86 -17.27
CA ARG A 474 16.03 -65.07 -16.14
C ARG A 474 16.08 -63.84 -15.23
N ASP A 475 15.54 -63.96 -14.02
CA ASP A 475 15.53 -62.86 -13.05
C ASP A 475 16.84 -62.80 -12.25
N ILE A 476 17.86 -62.17 -12.83
CA ILE A 476 19.19 -62.00 -12.20
C ILE A 476 19.18 -60.79 -11.24
N ILE A 477 18.56 -59.69 -11.66
CA ILE A 477 18.41 -58.44 -10.89
C ILE A 477 16.96 -58.29 -10.46
N LYS A 478 16.75 -58.15 -9.15
CA LYS A 478 15.44 -57.90 -8.56
C LYS A 478 14.92 -56.52 -8.97
N ASN A 479 13.60 -56.43 -9.24
CA ASN A 479 12.89 -55.19 -9.59
C ASN A 479 13.37 -54.53 -10.90
N MET A 480 13.84 -55.32 -11.87
CA MET A 480 14.11 -54.79 -13.21
C MET A 480 12.79 -54.33 -13.87
N PRO A 481 12.75 -53.16 -14.52
CA PRO A 481 11.59 -52.72 -15.28
C PRO A 481 11.20 -53.70 -16.39
N ASN A 482 9.92 -53.73 -16.76
CA ASN A 482 9.48 -54.53 -17.90
C ASN A 482 10.11 -54.04 -19.21
N PHE A 483 10.25 -54.93 -20.20
CA PHE A 483 10.98 -54.60 -21.43
C PHE A 483 10.38 -53.41 -22.20
N LYS A 484 9.05 -53.22 -22.19
CA LYS A 484 8.39 -52.05 -22.81
C LYS A 484 8.89 -50.75 -22.18
N TYR A 485 9.05 -50.72 -20.87
CA TYR A 485 9.60 -49.58 -20.14
C TYR A 485 11.10 -49.40 -20.41
N ILE A 486 11.87 -50.48 -20.55
CA ILE A 486 13.28 -50.41 -20.97
C ILE A 486 13.42 -49.77 -22.36
N CYS A 487 12.54 -50.13 -23.32
CA CYS A 487 12.50 -49.49 -24.63
C CYS A 487 12.19 -47.99 -24.54
N TYR A 488 11.30 -47.59 -23.63
CA TYR A 488 11.06 -46.18 -23.33
C TYR A 488 12.32 -45.50 -22.79
N LEU A 489 12.99 -46.07 -21.77
CA LEU A 489 14.20 -45.49 -21.20
C LEU A 489 15.29 -45.33 -22.26
N PHE A 490 15.44 -46.31 -23.15
CA PHE A 490 16.40 -46.24 -24.26
C PHE A 490 16.03 -45.17 -25.29
N TRP A 491 14.74 -45.05 -25.64
CA TRP A 491 14.26 -43.97 -26.48
C TRP A 491 14.53 -42.60 -25.84
N ALA A 492 14.14 -42.42 -24.58
CA ALA A 492 14.35 -41.19 -23.84
C ALA A 492 15.85 -40.82 -23.78
N TRP A 493 16.72 -41.81 -23.59
CA TRP A 493 18.16 -41.65 -23.57
C TRP A 493 18.71 -41.17 -24.91
N ASN A 494 18.30 -41.81 -26.02
CA ASN A 494 18.74 -41.44 -27.37
C ASN A 494 18.29 -40.03 -27.80
N PHE A 495 17.13 -39.58 -27.35
CA PHE A 495 16.58 -38.26 -27.68
C PHE A 495 16.94 -37.18 -26.65
N GLY A 496 17.88 -37.46 -25.74
CA GLY A 496 18.33 -36.49 -24.73
C GLY A 496 17.21 -36.02 -23.80
N LYS A 497 16.18 -36.85 -23.60
CA LYS A 497 15.11 -36.59 -22.63
C LYS A 497 15.67 -36.70 -21.22
N ARG A 498 15.03 -36.00 -20.27
CA ARG A 498 15.46 -36.03 -18.87
C ARG A 498 15.16 -37.38 -18.24
N LEU A 499 16.18 -38.03 -17.68
CA LEU A 499 16.14 -39.37 -17.09
C LEU A 499 16.69 -39.37 -15.66
N ASP A 500 16.20 -38.45 -14.83
CA ASP A 500 16.52 -38.46 -13.39
C ASP A 500 15.98 -39.76 -12.79
N VAL A 501 16.80 -40.47 -12.00
CA VAL A 501 16.40 -41.71 -11.34
C VAL A 501 16.13 -41.43 -9.87
N GLY A 502 15.02 -41.97 -9.37
CA GLY A 502 14.70 -41.91 -7.95
C GLY A 502 15.48 -42.94 -7.12
N ASP A 503 15.61 -42.71 -5.82
CA ASP A 503 16.45 -43.55 -4.96
C ASP A 503 15.93 -45.00 -4.85
N ASP A 504 14.63 -45.18 -5.07
CA ASP A 504 13.93 -46.47 -5.06
C ASP A 504 14.21 -47.28 -6.34
N CYS A 505 14.76 -46.66 -7.39
CA CYS A 505 14.79 -47.20 -8.76
C CYS A 505 16.20 -47.66 -9.20
N LYS A 506 16.93 -48.40 -8.34
CA LYS A 506 18.29 -48.88 -8.65
C LYS A 506 18.41 -49.63 -9.99
N GLY A 507 17.36 -50.35 -10.40
CA GLY A 507 17.31 -51.04 -11.70
C GLY A 507 17.30 -50.10 -12.90
N GLU A 508 16.64 -48.93 -12.81
CA GLU A 508 16.65 -47.93 -13.88
C GLU A 508 18.05 -47.32 -14.05
N GLN A 509 18.72 -46.98 -12.94
CA GLN A 509 20.07 -46.42 -12.98
C GLN A 509 21.05 -47.38 -13.67
N LEU A 510 21.01 -48.67 -13.31
CA LEU A 510 21.84 -49.70 -13.93
C LEU A 510 21.58 -49.84 -15.44
N LEU A 511 20.33 -49.69 -15.89
CA LEU A 511 20.00 -49.70 -17.32
C LEU A 511 20.56 -48.48 -18.05
N LEU A 512 20.43 -47.28 -17.46
CA LEU A 512 20.96 -46.05 -18.05
C LEU A 512 22.48 -46.07 -18.14
N ASP A 513 23.15 -46.64 -17.14
CA ASP A 513 24.59 -46.82 -17.17
C ASP A 513 24.99 -47.88 -18.21
N LEU A 514 24.23 -48.98 -18.34
CA LEU A 514 24.44 -49.96 -19.40
C LEU A 514 24.30 -49.36 -20.81
N PHE A 515 23.33 -48.48 -21.06
CA PHE A 515 23.12 -47.88 -22.38
C PHE A 515 24.35 -47.13 -22.90
N LYS A 516 25.18 -46.56 -22.01
CA LYS A 516 26.45 -45.90 -22.37
C LYS A 516 27.48 -46.87 -22.93
N HIS A 517 27.35 -48.16 -22.64
CA HIS A 517 28.26 -49.23 -23.07
C HIS A 517 27.67 -50.13 -24.17
N LEU A 518 26.44 -49.86 -24.61
CA LEU A 518 25.82 -50.55 -25.74
C LEU A 518 26.36 -49.97 -27.05
N GLY A 519 27.40 -50.61 -27.58
CA GLY A 519 28.07 -50.29 -28.85
C GLY A 519 27.65 -51.19 -29.99
#